data_AF-A0A2K1QA57-F1
#
_entry.id   AF-A0A2K1QA57-F1
#
_cell.length_a   1.000
_cell.length_b   1.000
_cell.length_c   1.000
_cell.angle_alpha   90.00
_cell.angle_beta   90.00
_cell.angle_gamma   90.00
#
_symmetry.space_group_name_H-M   'P 1'
#
loop_
_entity.id
_entity.type
_entity.pdbx_description
1 polymer ?
#
loop_
_entity_poly.entity_id
_entity_poly.type
_entity_poly.pdbx_seq_one_letter_code
_entity_poly.pdbx_strand_id
1 'polypeptide(L)'
;MSEYTLQECMLTLPDLLHDRTMNLFTLGGANEFTFVISRAPAQAGDTLQSVSTRLAEELQTNLPELGLIHVELTELDGIPALELFYSFKSGQRTLLQKQRVVLLDEAFQGKKLLCFIGTCPDAFDASHARVYDLITATVRFHHPSPPAQPISNEIPADSPSVYFSFDRESRELLVFQGMASLYASVDLNRAKQGDYLFFDSGGHRLSIGPVAREDNVTRYALWKTAEGQKQTMIHTLLLAKSVRGIPGLETADAIEVWLCQQINQQ
;
A
#
# COMPACT_ATOMS: atom_id res chain seq x y z
N MET A 1 5.24 -7.59 -10.10
CA MET A 1 6.28 -6.58 -9.84
C MET A 1 5.73 -5.24 -10.28
N SER A 2 6.09 -4.18 -9.57
CA SER A 2 5.61 -2.83 -9.83
C SER A 2 6.79 -1.92 -10.17
N GLU A 3 6.60 -1.02 -11.14
CA GLU A 3 7.57 0.04 -11.41
C GLU A 3 7.60 1.01 -10.24
N TYR A 4 8.81 1.32 -9.77
CA TYR A 4 9.07 2.23 -8.68
C TYR A 4 10.01 3.32 -9.17
N THR A 5 9.55 4.57 -9.10
CA THR A 5 10.31 5.74 -9.58
C THR A 5 10.99 6.41 -8.40
N LEU A 6 12.30 6.55 -8.50
CA LEU A 6 13.15 7.37 -7.64
C LEU A 6 13.53 8.66 -8.38
N GLN A 7 14.19 9.58 -7.68
CA GLN A 7 14.71 10.80 -8.28
C GLN A 7 15.77 10.49 -9.37
N GLU A 8 16.61 9.48 -9.14
CA GLU A 8 17.75 9.15 -10.00
C GLU A 8 17.46 8.07 -11.04
N CYS A 9 16.49 7.18 -10.78
CA CYS A 9 16.26 6.02 -11.64
C CYS A 9 14.85 5.44 -11.49
N MET A 10 14.54 4.49 -12.37
CA MET A 10 13.36 3.64 -12.28
C MET A 10 13.81 2.20 -12.09
N LEU A 11 13.11 1.47 -11.22
CA LEU A 11 13.39 0.08 -10.92
C LEU A 11 12.09 -0.70 -10.76
N THR A 12 12.15 -2.02 -10.89
CA THR A 12 10.98 -2.89 -10.82
C THR A 12 11.06 -3.75 -9.57
N LEU A 13 10.12 -3.57 -8.63
CA LEU A 13 10.12 -4.25 -7.33
C LEU A 13 9.09 -5.38 -7.27
N PRO A 14 9.38 -6.49 -6.57
CA PRO A 14 8.36 -7.48 -6.23
C PRO A 14 7.23 -6.86 -5.38
N ASP A 15 5.98 -7.21 -5.68
CA ASP A 15 4.79 -6.65 -5.01
C ASP A 15 4.67 -7.09 -3.53
N LEU A 16 5.52 -8.02 -3.11
CA LEU A 16 5.64 -8.47 -1.73
C LEU A 16 6.37 -7.47 -0.83
N LEU A 17 7.19 -6.59 -1.41
CA LEU A 17 7.93 -5.61 -0.61
C LEU A 17 6.98 -4.53 -0.10
N HIS A 18 7.02 -4.29 1.21
CA HIS A 18 6.35 -3.15 1.82
C HIS A 18 7.21 -1.90 1.62
N ASP A 19 6.68 -0.90 0.92
CA ASP A 19 7.35 0.40 0.80
C ASP A 19 7.40 1.10 2.17
N ARG A 20 8.62 1.24 2.69
CA ARG A 20 8.94 2.00 3.91
C ARG A 20 9.94 3.12 3.62
N THR A 21 10.01 3.57 2.37
CA THR A 21 10.97 4.59 1.94
C THR A 21 10.75 5.89 2.70
N MET A 22 11.84 6.42 3.25
CA MET A 22 11.88 7.76 3.84
C MET A 22 12.73 8.67 2.98
N ASN A 23 12.14 9.76 2.48
CA ASN A 23 12.90 10.85 1.88
C ASN A 23 13.22 11.87 2.98
N LEU A 24 14.48 12.28 3.10
CA LEU A 24 14.93 13.29 4.07
C LEU A 24 15.58 14.44 3.32
N PHE A 25 15.08 15.65 3.56
CA PHE A 25 15.66 16.89 3.06
C PHE A 25 16.04 17.77 4.25
N THR A 26 17.21 18.40 4.18
CA THR A 26 17.69 19.33 5.20
C THR A 26 17.91 20.68 4.56
N LEU A 27 17.34 21.73 5.14
CA LEU A 27 17.63 23.09 4.74
C LEU A 27 18.96 23.52 5.39
N GLY A 28 19.99 23.78 4.57
CA GLY A 28 21.30 24.19 5.07
C GLY A 28 21.28 25.57 5.72
N GLY A 29 22.00 25.75 6.83
CA GLY A 29 22.11 27.02 7.57
C GLY A 29 22.12 26.80 9.09
N ALA A 30 22.01 27.89 9.86
CA ALA A 30 21.96 27.84 11.34
C ALA A 30 20.64 27.28 11.90
N ASN A 31 19.61 27.18 11.08
CA ASN A 31 18.31 26.61 11.45
C ASN A 31 18.14 25.23 10.81
N GLU A 32 18.30 24.18 11.61
CA GLU A 32 18.21 22.76 11.23
C GLU A 32 16.76 22.35 10.92
N PHE A 33 16.14 22.94 9.90
CA PHE A 33 14.85 22.46 9.39
C PHE A 33 15.06 21.19 8.58
N THR A 34 14.29 20.16 8.92
CA THR A 34 14.22 18.93 8.12
C THR A 34 12.81 18.72 7.61
N PHE A 35 12.71 18.23 6.38
CA PHE A 35 11.47 17.81 5.75
C PHE A 35 11.58 16.33 5.42
N VAL A 36 10.69 15.53 5.97
CA VAL A 36 10.64 14.07 5.79
C VAL A 36 9.36 13.68 5.08
N ILE A 37 9.48 12.80 4.10
CA ILE A 37 8.34 12.10 3.49
C ILE A 37 8.46 10.63 3.85
N SER A 38 7.51 10.09 4.59
CA SER A 38 7.49 8.69 4.99
C SER A 38 6.19 8.01 4.62
N ARG A 39 6.25 6.68 4.47
CA ARG A 39 5.08 5.83 4.24
C ARG A 39 4.81 4.99 5.49
N ALA A 40 3.54 4.78 5.79
CA ALA A 40 3.10 3.87 6.84
C ALA A 40 1.91 3.01 6.35
N PRO A 41 1.78 1.78 6.88
CA PRO A 41 0.63 0.94 6.54
C PRO A 41 -0.67 1.58 7.04
N ALA A 42 -1.75 1.39 6.27
CA ALA A 42 -3.11 1.69 6.70
C ALA A 42 -3.96 0.41 6.64
N GLN A 43 -4.98 0.35 7.47
CA GLN A 43 -5.95 -0.74 7.43
C GLN A 43 -7.02 -0.47 6.37
N ALA A 44 -7.61 -1.52 5.80
CA ALA A 44 -8.67 -1.37 4.78
C ALA A 44 -9.87 -0.54 5.27
N GLY A 45 -10.18 -0.62 6.57
CA GLY A 45 -11.23 0.15 7.23
C GLY A 45 -10.82 1.53 7.72
N ASP A 46 -9.55 1.94 7.54
CA ASP A 46 -9.09 3.23 8.06
C ASP A 46 -9.85 4.39 7.41
N THR A 47 -10.13 5.39 8.23
CA THR A 47 -10.62 6.71 7.87
C THR A 47 -9.62 7.74 8.41
N LEU A 48 -9.66 8.99 7.93
CA LEU A 48 -8.81 10.03 8.52
C LEU A 48 -9.08 10.22 10.02
N GLN A 49 -10.32 10.00 10.47
CA GLN A 49 -10.69 10.02 11.88
C GLN A 49 -9.98 8.91 12.67
N SER A 50 -10.06 7.65 12.22
CA SER A 50 -9.42 6.52 12.92
C SER A 50 -7.91 6.66 12.92
N VAL A 51 -7.34 7.13 11.80
CA VAL A 51 -5.90 7.44 11.68
C VAL A 51 -5.50 8.55 12.65
N SER A 52 -6.31 9.61 12.79
CA SER A 52 -6.05 10.69 13.74
C SER A 52 -5.98 10.20 15.18
N THR A 53 -6.96 9.40 15.61
CA THR A 53 -7.00 8.86 16.97
C THR A 53 -5.79 7.96 17.23
N ARG A 54 -5.52 7.02 16.33
CA ARG A 54 -4.40 6.09 16.44
C ARG A 54 -3.06 6.82 16.47
N LEU A 55 -2.85 7.81 15.61
CA LEU A 55 -1.60 8.57 15.57
C LEU A 55 -1.40 9.39 16.85
N ALA A 56 -2.44 10.01 17.39
CA ALA A 56 -2.34 10.75 18.65
C ALA A 56 -1.95 9.81 19.81
N GLU A 57 -2.52 8.61 19.88
CA GLU A 57 -2.16 7.59 20.88
C GLU A 57 -0.73 7.08 20.71
N GLU A 58 -0.30 6.83 19.47
CA GLU A 58 1.06 6.41 19.14
C GLU A 58 2.07 7.51 19.54
N LEU A 59 1.79 8.78 19.24
CA LEU A 59 2.64 9.90 19.64
C LEU A 59 2.71 10.02 21.16
N GLN A 60 1.58 9.93 21.86
CA GLN A 60 1.52 10.05 23.32
C GLN A 60 2.28 8.93 24.04
N THR A 61 2.32 7.75 23.43
CA THR A 61 3.01 6.57 23.97
C THR A 61 4.52 6.64 23.73
N ASN A 62 4.94 7.13 22.56
CA ASN A 62 6.33 7.01 22.11
C ASN A 62 7.17 8.28 22.30
N LEU A 63 6.54 9.45 22.45
CA LEU A 63 7.24 10.73 22.55
C LEU A 63 7.26 11.26 23.99
N PRO A 64 8.45 11.43 24.60
CA PRO A 64 8.58 12.02 25.93
C PRO A 64 8.11 13.47 25.95
N GLU A 65 7.34 13.82 26.99
CA GLU A 65 6.83 15.18 27.21
C GLU A 65 6.13 15.75 25.97
N LEU A 66 5.28 14.93 25.34
CA LEU A 66 4.46 15.37 24.20
C LEU A 66 3.57 16.56 24.60
N GLY A 67 3.67 17.64 23.83
CA GLY A 67 2.73 18.73 23.79
C GLY A 67 2.04 18.77 22.43
N LEU A 68 0.81 18.27 22.35
CA LEU A 68 0.00 18.40 21.14
C LEU A 68 -0.57 19.83 21.07
N ILE A 69 -0.17 20.58 20.04
CA ILE A 69 -0.52 22.00 19.87
C ILE A 69 -1.85 22.11 19.12
N HIS A 70 -1.99 21.44 17.97
CA HIS A 70 -3.27 21.33 17.27
C HIS A 70 -3.36 20.09 16.38
N VAL A 71 -4.59 19.73 16.05
CA VAL A 71 -4.96 18.71 15.06
C VAL A 71 -6.11 19.25 14.24
N GLU A 72 -5.95 19.32 12.92
CA GLU A 72 -6.92 19.95 12.02
C GLU A 72 -7.07 19.16 10.72
N LEU A 73 -8.25 19.22 10.12
CA LEU A 73 -8.47 18.72 8.76
C LEU A 73 -8.01 19.78 7.76
N THR A 74 -7.32 19.34 6.72
CA THR A 74 -6.82 20.17 5.63
C THR A 74 -6.92 19.41 4.31
N GLU A 75 -6.29 19.92 3.27
CA GLU A 75 -6.19 19.28 1.96
C GLU A 75 -4.76 19.36 1.42
N LEU A 76 -4.38 18.33 0.66
CA LEU A 76 -3.17 18.32 -0.17
C LEU A 76 -3.59 17.90 -1.57
N ASP A 77 -3.41 18.80 -2.54
CA ASP A 77 -3.73 18.53 -3.95
C ASP A 77 -5.18 18.01 -4.15
N GLY A 78 -6.12 18.63 -3.43
CA GLY A 78 -7.54 18.26 -3.42
C GLY A 78 -7.89 16.96 -2.67
N ILE A 79 -6.90 16.27 -2.07
CA ILE A 79 -7.11 15.09 -1.24
C ILE A 79 -7.24 15.52 0.22
N PRO A 80 -8.30 15.09 0.95
CA PRO A 80 -8.41 15.32 2.38
C PRO A 80 -7.19 14.82 3.16
N ALA A 81 -6.71 15.64 4.08
CA ALA A 81 -5.53 15.37 4.89
C ALA A 81 -5.76 15.75 6.36
N LEU A 82 -4.95 15.16 7.23
CA LEU A 82 -4.89 15.50 8.65
C LEU A 82 -3.59 16.27 8.93
N GLU A 83 -3.67 17.47 9.49
CA GLU A 83 -2.52 18.20 9.99
C GLU A 83 -2.41 18.02 11.51
N LEU A 84 -1.22 17.71 11.99
CA LEU A 84 -0.87 17.71 13.40
C LEU A 84 0.31 18.65 13.62
N PHE A 85 0.26 19.43 14.69
CA PHE A 85 1.38 20.21 15.15
C PHE A 85 1.62 19.92 16.63
N TYR A 86 2.84 19.53 16.97
CA TYR A 86 3.18 19.10 18.31
C TYR A 86 4.66 19.34 18.62
N SER A 87 4.99 19.26 19.91
CA SER A 87 6.36 19.30 20.40
C SER A 87 6.66 18.13 21.31
N PHE A 88 7.93 17.73 21.41
CA PHE A 88 8.36 16.69 22.35
C PHE A 88 9.83 16.87 22.72
N LYS A 89 10.28 16.19 23.77
CA LYS A 89 11.69 16.20 24.18
C LYS A 89 12.50 15.14 23.44
N SER A 90 13.64 15.56 22.89
CA SER A 90 14.67 14.68 22.35
C SER A 90 16.01 15.04 22.99
N GLY A 91 16.44 14.24 23.96
CA GLY A 91 17.60 14.56 24.79
C GLY A 91 17.41 15.87 25.54
N GLN A 92 18.28 16.85 25.29
CA GLN A 92 18.20 18.18 25.92
C GLN A 92 17.41 19.20 25.11
N ARG A 93 17.02 18.88 23.87
CA ARG A 93 16.32 19.80 22.97
C ARG A 93 14.82 19.53 22.97
N THR A 94 14.06 20.57 22.68
CA THR A 94 12.63 20.43 22.36
C THR A 94 12.52 20.41 20.84
N LEU A 95 11.90 19.40 20.26
CA LEU A 95 11.61 19.39 18.83
C LEU A 95 10.16 19.81 18.62
N LEU A 96 9.92 20.64 17.60
CA LEU A 96 8.59 20.95 17.10
C LEU A 96 8.41 20.27 15.74
N GLN A 97 7.31 19.58 15.57
CA GLN A 97 6.96 18.87 14.34
C GLN A 97 5.58 19.27 13.84
N LYS A 98 5.52 19.62 12.56
CA LYS A 98 4.29 19.82 11.80
C LYS A 98 4.17 18.69 10.77
N GLN A 99 3.11 17.90 10.85
CA GLN A 99 2.90 16.73 10.00
C GLN A 99 1.57 16.82 9.28
N ARG A 100 1.56 16.57 7.96
CA ARG A 100 0.35 16.35 7.17
C ARG A 100 0.29 14.90 6.73
N VAL A 101 -0.82 14.24 7.00
CA VAL A 101 -1.06 12.82 6.72
C VAL A 101 -2.17 12.69 5.70
N VAL A 102 -1.90 11.95 4.64
CA VAL A 102 -2.88 11.60 3.62
C VAL A 102 -3.12 10.10 3.66
N LEU A 103 -4.39 9.72 3.68
CA LEU A 103 -4.83 8.35 3.49
C LEU A 103 -5.12 8.13 2.00
N LEU A 104 -4.24 7.42 1.32
CA LEU A 104 -4.41 7.06 -0.08
C LEU A 104 -5.13 5.72 -0.17
N ASP A 105 -6.13 5.65 -1.04
CA ASP A 105 -6.86 4.43 -1.39
C ASP A 105 -6.48 4.03 -2.82
N GLU A 106 -5.58 3.07 -2.95
CA GLU A 106 -5.21 2.54 -4.25
C GLU A 106 -6.11 1.36 -4.56
N ALA A 107 -6.95 1.52 -5.59
CA ALA A 107 -7.90 0.51 -6.02
C ALA A 107 -7.20 -0.86 -6.12
N PHE A 108 -7.68 -1.82 -5.35
CA PHE A 108 -7.17 -3.19 -5.28
C PHE A 108 -5.75 -3.40 -4.72
N GLN A 109 -5.02 -2.34 -4.38
CA GLN A 109 -3.73 -2.41 -3.67
C GLN A 109 -3.85 -2.09 -2.17
N GLY A 110 -5.01 -1.56 -1.76
CA GLY A 110 -5.32 -1.27 -0.37
C GLY A 110 -4.98 0.17 0.01
N LYS A 111 -5.10 0.47 1.31
CA LYS A 111 -4.86 1.82 1.82
C LYS A 111 -3.42 1.98 2.30
N LYS A 112 -2.88 3.18 2.14
CA LYS A 112 -1.57 3.56 2.68
C LYS A 112 -1.59 4.98 3.24
N LEU A 113 -0.75 5.22 4.24
CA LEU A 113 -0.50 6.56 4.77
C LEU A 113 0.74 7.14 4.14
N LEU A 114 0.63 8.39 3.69
CA LEU A 114 1.77 9.21 3.32
C LEU A 114 1.87 10.40 4.27
N CYS A 115 3.03 10.59 4.89
CA CYS A 115 3.26 11.60 5.89
C CYS A 115 4.31 12.61 5.40
N PHE A 116 3.99 13.90 5.48
CA PHE A 116 4.88 15.02 5.19
C PHE A 116 5.21 15.75 6.48
N ILE A 117 6.45 15.63 6.96
CA ILE A 117 6.83 16.01 8.32
C ILE A 117 7.91 17.09 8.26
N GLY A 118 7.62 18.28 8.79
CA GLY A 118 8.59 19.33 9.02
C GLY A 118 9.04 19.29 10.48
N THR A 119 10.35 19.22 10.74
CA THR A 119 10.91 19.22 12.10
C THR A 119 11.85 20.40 12.29
N CYS A 120 11.69 21.11 13.40
CA CYS A 120 12.60 22.17 13.85
C CYS A 120 13.05 21.90 15.29
N PRO A 121 14.34 22.09 15.62
CA PRO A 121 14.77 22.20 17.01
C PRO A 121 14.38 23.56 17.58
N ASP A 122 13.87 23.53 18.80
CA ASP A 122 13.62 24.63 19.74
C ASP A 122 12.57 25.68 19.31
N ALA A 123 12.44 26.00 18.03
CA ALA A 123 11.43 26.93 17.51
C ALA A 123 10.92 26.56 16.11
N PHE A 124 9.60 26.62 15.94
CA PHE A 124 8.94 26.55 14.63
C PHE A 124 8.33 27.94 14.34
N ASP A 125 9.18 28.86 13.90
CA ASP A 125 8.78 30.25 13.64
C ASP A 125 8.03 30.43 12.30
N ALA A 126 7.62 31.67 12.02
CA ALA A 126 6.91 32.01 10.79
C ALA A 126 7.73 31.75 9.52
N SER A 127 9.07 31.71 9.58
CA SER A 127 9.91 31.37 8.44
C SER A 127 9.82 29.87 8.14
N HIS A 128 9.94 29.03 9.16
CA HIS A 128 9.81 27.58 9.03
C HIS A 128 8.40 27.18 8.58
N ALA A 129 7.37 27.81 9.14
CA ALA A 129 5.99 27.60 8.72
C ALA A 129 5.80 27.90 7.23
N ARG A 130 6.32 29.04 6.74
CA ARG A 130 6.28 29.37 5.31
C ARG A 130 7.00 28.35 4.44
N VAL A 131 8.17 27.85 4.85
CA VAL A 131 8.89 26.82 4.09
C VAL A 131 8.07 25.53 4.02
N TYR A 132 7.54 25.07 5.16
CA TYR A 132 6.70 23.86 5.21
C TYR A 132 5.44 24.00 4.35
N ASP A 133 4.72 25.10 4.50
CA ASP A 133 3.48 25.36 3.76
C ASP A 133 3.75 25.52 2.25
N LEU A 134 4.88 26.13 1.86
CA LEU A 134 5.29 26.23 0.46
C LEU A 134 5.57 24.85 -0.15
N ILE A 135 6.35 24.00 0.54
CA ILE A 135 6.65 22.65 0.05
C ILE A 135 5.36 21.85 -0.12
N THR A 136 4.53 21.83 0.92
CA THR A 136 3.29 21.04 0.93
C THR A 136 2.25 21.55 -0.07
N ALA A 137 2.21 22.85 -0.40
CA ALA A 137 1.36 23.39 -1.47
C ALA A 137 1.78 22.93 -2.88
N THR A 138 3.03 22.50 -3.06
CA THR A 138 3.55 21.98 -4.34
C THR A 138 3.36 20.48 -4.52
N VAL A 139 2.86 19.77 -3.50
CA VAL A 139 2.56 18.35 -3.61
C VAL A 139 1.58 18.13 -4.76
N ARG A 140 1.90 17.16 -5.62
CA ARG A 140 1.02 16.64 -6.66
C ARG A 140 1.02 15.14 -6.55
N PHE A 141 -0.14 14.55 -6.34
CA PHE A 141 -0.26 13.11 -6.38
C PHE A 141 -0.29 12.65 -7.83
N HIS A 142 0.27 11.47 -8.09
CA HIS A 142 -0.03 10.78 -9.33
C HIS A 142 -1.51 10.41 -9.28
N HIS A 143 -2.37 11.25 -9.89
CA HIS A 143 -3.74 10.84 -10.11
C HIS A 143 -3.67 9.62 -11.03
N PRO A 144 -4.34 8.51 -10.68
CA PRO A 144 -4.56 7.47 -11.67
C PRO A 144 -5.16 8.17 -12.88
N SER A 145 -4.54 7.97 -14.05
CA SER A 145 -5.16 8.40 -15.31
C SER A 145 -6.63 7.95 -15.26
N PRO A 146 -7.60 8.80 -15.67
CA PRO A 146 -9.00 8.39 -15.68
C PRO A 146 -9.05 7.03 -16.35
N PRO A 147 -9.65 6.01 -15.71
CA PRO A 147 -9.36 4.65 -16.07
C PRO A 147 -9.69 4.50 -17.54
N ALA A 148 -8.67 4.25 -18.37
CA ALA A 148 -8.89 3.54 -19.60
C ALA A 148 -9.62 2.29 -19.14
N GLN A 149 -10.93 2.22 -19.42
CA GLN A 149 -11.91 1.33 -18.78
C GLN A 149 -11.22 0.12 -18.16
N PRO A 150 -11.25 -0.04 -16.82
CA PRO A 150 -10.55 -1.17 -16.25
C PRO A 150 -11.30 -2.37 -16.83
N ILE A 151 -10.61 -3.25 -17.55
CA ILE A 151 -11.20 -4.54 -17.91
C ILE A 151 -11.34 -5.30 -16.59
N SER A 152 -12.36 -4.96 -15.82
CA SER A 152 -12.77 -5.52 -14.54
C SER A 152 -13.74 -6.64 -14.83
N ASN A 153 -13.21 -7.71 -15.42
CA ASN A 153 -13.98 -8.93 -15.57
C ASN A 153 -13.94 -9.66 -14.23
N GLU A 154 -15.09 -9.71 -13.56
CA GLU A 154 -15.30 -10.60 -12.42
C GLU A 154 -15.01 -12.03 -12.87
N ILE A 155 -14.25 -12.77 -12.07
CA ILE A 155 -14.05 -14.19 -12.33
C ILE A 155 -15.25 -14.95 -11.75
N PRO A 156 -15.97 -15.75 -12.57
CA PRO A 156 -17.08 -16.56 -12.09
C PRO A 156 -16.66 -17.47 -10.93
N ALA A 157 -17.48 -17.52 -9.88
CA ALA A 157 -17.20 -18.32 -8.68
C ALA A 157 -17.15 -19.83 -8.95
N ASP A 158 -17.77 -20.28 -10.04
CA ASP A 158 -17.78 -21.66 -10.55
C ASP A 158 -16.70 -21.93 -11.61
N SER A 159 -15.81 -20.96 -11.87
CA SER A 159 -14.74 -21.13 -12.86
C SER A 159 -13.88 -22.36 -12.53
N PRO A 160 -13.71 -23.31 -13.48
CA PRO A 160 -12.96 -24.54 -13.25
C PRO A 160 -11.45 -24.40 -13.48
N SER A 161 -10.97 -23.21 -13.87
CA SER A 161 -9.55 -22.96 -14.19
C SER A 161 -8.62 -23.15 -12.99
N VAL A 162 -7.32 -23.19 -13.25
CA VAL A 162 -6.30 -23.19 -12.20
C VAL A 162 -6.10 -21.78 -11.66
N TYR A 163 -6.02 -21.65 -10.34
CA TYR A 163 -5.75 -20.40 -9.65
C TYR A 163 -4.66 -20.58 -8.60
N PHE A 164 -4.00 -19.48 -8.25
CA PHE A 164 -2.95 -19.47 -7.24
C PHE A 164 -3.27 -18.47 -6.14
N SER A 165 -2.93 -18.83 -4.90
CA SER A 165 -2.83 -17.86 -3.81
C SER A 165 -1.46 -17.96 -3.17
N PHE A 166 -0.86 -16.83 -2.83
CA PHE A 166 0.35 -16.76 -2.05
C PHE A 166 0.09 -15.99 -0.75
N ASP A 167 0.32 -16.64 0.38
CA ASP A 167 0.22 -16.02 1.70
C ASP A 167 1.51 -15.24 2.00
N ARG A 168 1.40 -13.92 2.19
CA ARG A 168 2.55 -13.04 2.38
C ARG A 168 3.30 -13.31 3.69
N GLU A 169 2.60 -13.83 4.70
CA GLU A 169 3.14 -14.07 6.03
C GLU A 169 3.89 -15.42 6.08
N SER A 170 3.20 -16.50 5.72
CA SER A 170 3.80 -17.85 5.73
C SER A 170 4.77 -18.06 4.56
N ARG A 171 4.62 -17.28 3.49
CA ARG A 171 5.27 -17.45 2.19
C ARG A 171 4.97 -18.82 1.55
N GLU A 172 3.78 -19.35 1.80
CA GLU A 172 3.27 -20.56 1.15
C GLU A 172 2.51 -20.17 -0.14
N LEU A 173 2.84 -20.83 -1.24
CA LEU A 173 2.09 -20.77 -2.50
C LEU A 173 1.15 -21.98 -2.58
N LEU A 174 -0.13 -21.73 -2.74
CA LEU A 174 -1.17 -22.73 -2.92
C LEU A 174 -1.70 -22.72 -4.36
N VAL A 175 -1.90 -23.90 -4.93
CA VAL A 175 -2.50 -24.08 -6.25
C VAL A 175 -3.88 -24.73 -6.11
N PHE A 176 -4.87 -24.17 -6.79
CA PHE A 176 -6.27 -24.56 -6.70
C PHE A 176 -6.81 -25.00 -8.03
N GLN A 177 -7.55 -26.12 -8.04
CA GLN A 177 -8.43 -26.46 -9.14
C GLN A 177 -9.79 -25.80 -8.90
N GLY A 178 -10.09 -24.77 -9.68
CA GLY A 178 -11.32 -24.01 -9.64
C GLY A 178 -11.40 -22.95 -8.54
N MET A 179 -12.20 -21.91 -8.80
CA MET A 179 -12.31 -20.74 -7.91
C MET A 179 -12.96 -21.07 -6.56
N ALA A 180 -13.89 -22.03 -6.54
CA ALA A 180 -14.55 -22.46 -5.31
C ALA A 180 -13.58 -23.04 -4.27
N SER A 181 -12.56 -23.80 -4.69
CA SER A 181 -11.56 -24.37 -3.77
C SER A 181 -10.62 -23.30 -3.23
N LEU A 182 -10.28 -22.28 -4.03
CA LEU A 182 -9.56 -21.10 -3.57
C LEU A 182 -10.34 -20.36 -2.48
N TYR A 183 -11.60 -20.00 -2.73
CA TYR A 183 -12.41 -19.27 -1.75
C TYR A 183 -12.65 -20.06 -0.45
N ALA A 184 -12.72 -21.39 -0.51
CA ALA A 184 -12.86 -22.21 0.70
C ALA A 184 -11.59 -22.24 1.58
N SER A 185 -10.43 -21.88 1.04
CA SER A 185 -9.14 -22.00 1.72
C SER A 185 -8.59 -20.68 2.29
N VAL A 186 -9.17 -19.55 1.89
CA VAL A 186 -8.64 -18.21 2.16
C VAL A 186 -9.51 -17.50 3.19
N ASP A 187 -8.88 -16.89 4.19
CA ASP A 187 -9.57 -15.99 5.13
C ASP A 187 -9.89 -14.65 4.43
N LEU A 188 -11.17 -14.31 4.34
CA LEU A 188 -11.64 -13.11 3.66
C LEU A 188 -11.15 -11.81 4.33
N ASN A 189 -11.03 -11.76 5.65
CA ASN A 189 -10.58 -10.56 6.34
C ASN A 189 -9.11 -10.29 6.07
N ARG A 190 -8.26 -11.33 6.13
CA ARG A 190 -6.85 -11.26 5.73
C ARG A 190 -6.71 -10.89 4.24
N ALA A 191 -7.53 -11.48 3.37
CA ALA A 191 -7.52 -11.15 1.94
C ALA A 191 -7.85 -9.66 1.68
N LYS A 192 -8.83 -9.10 2.38
CA LYS A 192 -9.16 -7.67 2.31
C LYS A 192 -8.06 -6.76 2.85
N GLN A 193 -7.22 -7.25 3.74
CA GLN A 193 -6.07 -6.52 4.29
C GLN A 193 -4.81 -6.61 3.40
N GLY A 194 -4.87 -7.40 2.32
CA GLY A 194 -3.77 -7.56 1.37
C GLY A 194 -2.76 -8.64 1.76
N ASP A 195 -3.07 -9.47 2.77
CA ASP A 195 -2.19 -10.56 3.23
C ASP A 195 -2.04 -11.69 2.21
N TYR A 196 -2.93 -11.75 1.22
CA TYR A 196 -2.89 -12.72 0.14
C TYR A 196 -2.61 -12.07 -1.21
N LEU A 197 -1.83 -12.79 -2.00
CA LEU A 197 -1.63 -12.53 -3.41
C LEU A 197 -2.39 -13.55 -4.26
N PHE A 198 -3.35 -13.13 -5.09
CA PHE A 198 -4.07 -14.01 -6.03
C PHE A 198 -3.54 -13.90 -7.47
N PHE A 199 -3.57 -15.01 -8.21
CA PHE A 199 -3.19 -15.07 -9.63
C PHE A 199 -4.09 -16.02 -10.43
N ASP A 200 -4.28 -15.70 -11.71
CA ASP A 200 -5.04 -16.53 -12.66
C ASP A 200 -4.18 -17.63 -13.29
N SER A 201 -4.78 -18.36 -14.24
CA SER A 201 -4.09 -19.47 -14.87
C SER A 201 -2.94 -19.07 -15.80
N GLY A 202 -2.75 -17.79 -16.10
CA GLY A 202 -1.57 -17.29 -16.79
C GLY A 202 -0.50 -16.78 -15.83
N GLY A 203 -0.76 -16.85 -14.51
CA GLY A 203 0.06 -16.20 -13.50
C GLY A 203 -0.14 -14.68 -13.45
N HIS A 204 -1.19 -14.14 -14.06
CA HIS A 204 -1.51 -12.71 -13.97
C HIS A 204 -2.15 -12.40 -12.63
N ARG A 205 -1.77 -11.26 -12.05
CA ARG A 205 -2.30 -10.80 -10.76
C ARG A 205 -3.80 -10.58 -10.83
N LEU A 206 -4.48 -11.09 -9.81
CA LEU A 206 -5.89 -10.86 -9.55
C LEU A 206 -6.09 -9.98 -8.33
N SER A 207 -7.19 -9.24 -8.36
CA SER A 207 -7.54 -8.24 -7.38
C SER A 207 -8.83 -8.64 -6.64
N ILE A 208 -8.84 -8.60 -5.31
CA ILE A 208 -10.06 -8.81 -4.54
C ILE A 208 -10.85 -7.51 -4.45
N GLY A 209 -12.15 -7.56 -4.73
CA GLY A 209 -13.01 -6.38 -4.71
C GLY A 209 -14.47 -6.73 -4.48
N PRO A 210 -15.27 -5.76 -4.02
CA PRO A 210 -16.70 -5.96 -3.77
C PRO A 210 -17.47 -6.16 -5.08
N VAL A 211 -18.46 -7.05 -5.06
CA VAL A 211 -19.50 -7.15 -6.07
C VAL A 211 -20.66 -6.27 -5.61
N ALA A 212 -20.68 -5.03 -6.10
CA ALA A 212 -21.75 -4.09 -5.80
C ALA A 212 -22.93 -4.33 -6.74
N ARG A 213 -24.12 -4.48 -6.15
CA ARG A 213 -25.40 -4.20 -6.83
C ARG A 213 -26.05 -3.09 -6.02
N GLU A 214 -26.23 -1.92 -6.64
CA GLU A 214 -27.07 -0.83 -6.13
C GLU A 214 -26.77 -0.46 -4.65
N ASP A 215 -25.51 -0.08 -4.38
CA ASP A 215 -25.03 0.46 -3.10
C ASP A 215 -24.93 -0.48 -1.89
N ASN A 216 -25.25 -1.78 -2.04
CA ASN A 216 -24.94 -2.80 -1.04
C ASN A 216 -23.84 -3.75 -1.52
N VAL A 217 -22.77 -3.85 -0.73
CA VAL A 217 -21.73 -4.88 -0.93
C VAL A 217 -22.32 -6.23 -0.55
N THR A 218 -22.69 -7.03 -1.55
CA THR A 218 -23.34 -8.33 -1.33
C THR A 218 -22.33 -9.46 -1.12
N ARG A 219 -21.17 -9.38 -1.78
CA ARG A 219 -20.06 -10.34 -1.66
C ARG A 219 -18.77 -9.72 -2.19
N TYR A 220 -17.64 -10.39 -1.97
CA TYR A 220 -16.36 -10.09 -2.63
C TYR A 220 -16.07 -11.13 -3.71
N ALA A 221 -15.34 -10.72 -4.74
CA ALA A 221 -14.88 -11.58 -5.82
C ALA A 221 -13.45 -11.21 -6.24
N LEU A 222 -12.80 -12.09 -6.99
CA LEU A 222 -11.57 -11.82 -7.70
C LEU A 222 -11.86 -11.25 -9.09
N TRP A 223 -11.10 -10.21 -9.44
CA TRP A 223 -11.25 -9.44 -10.65
C TRP A 223 -9.94 -9.47 -11.43
N LYS A 224 -10.04 -9.58 -12.76
CA LYS A 224 -8.93 -9.21 -13.63
C LYS A 224 -8.84 -7.68 -13.67
N THR A 225 -7.63 -7.13 -13.70
CA THR A 225 -7.39 -5.68 -13.82
C THR A 225 -6.30 -5.42 -14.84
N ALA A 226 -6.32 -4.25 -15.49
CA ALA A 226 -5.32 -3.88 -16.49
C ALA A 226 -3.89 -3.82 -15.90
N GLU A 227 -3.75 -3.35 -14.64
CA GLU A 227 -2.48 -3.40 -13.91
C GLU A 227 -2.08 -4.83 -13.56
N GLY A 228 -3.05 -5.65 -13.13
CA GLY A 228 -2.78 -7.02 -12.75
C GLY A 228 -2.30 -7.88 -13.91
N GLN A 229 -2.74 -7.58 -15.14
CA GLN A 229 -2.24 -8.24 -16.35
C GLN A 229 -0.78 -7.91 -16.67
N LYS A 230 -0.22 -6.81 -16.14
CA LYS A 230 1.22 -6.52 -16.28
C LYS A 230 2.07 -7.20 -15.22
N GLN A 231 1.45 -7.76 -14.18
CA GLN A 231 2.15 -8.36 -13.03
C GLN A 231 2.08 -9.89 -13.09
N THR A 232 3.24 -10.54 -13.21
CA THR A 232 3.34 -12.00 -13.31
C THR A 232 3.80 -12.66 -12.00
N MET A 233 3.27 -13.84 -11.70
CA MET A 233 3.58 -14.63 -10.51
C MET A 233 5.01 -15.21 -10.46
N ILE A 234 5.76 -15.21 -11.57
CA ILE A 234 7.11 -15.83 -11.64
C ILE A 234 8.01 -15.37 -10.49
N HIS A 235 8.00 -14.07 -10.15
CA HIS A 235 8.81 -13.55 -9.05
C HIS A 235 8.33 -13.98 -7.66
N THR A 236 7.04 -14.30 -7.52
CA THR A 236 6.48 -14.84 -6.28
C THR A 236 6.99 -16.27 -6.01
N LEU A 237 7.27 -17.06 -7.05
CA LEU A 237 7.88 -18.39 -6.89
C LEU A 237 9.23 -18.32 -6.18
N LEU A 238 10.06 -17.32 -6.52
CA LEU A 238 11.36 -17.09 -5.87
C LEU A 238 11.24 -16.73 -4.39
N LEU A 239 10.08 -16.20 -3.97
CA LEU A 239 9.82 -15.78 -2.60
C LEU A 239 9.14 -16.86 -1.77
N ALA A 240 8.61 -17.91 -2.41
CA ALA A 240 7.92 -19.00 -1.76
C ALA A 240 8.86 -19.88 -0.94
N LYS A 241 8.49 -20.11 0.32
CA LYS A 241 9.14 -21.09 1.20
C LYS A 241 8.66 -22.51 0.96
N SER A 242 7.41 -22.64 0.55
CA SER A 242 6.77 -23.93 0.26
C SER A 242 5.71 -23.76 -0.81
N VAL A 243 5.48 -24.83 -1.56
CA VAL A 243 4.42 -24.95 -2.55
C VAL A 243 3.54 -26.13 -2.15
N ARG A 244 2.22 -25.93 -2.16
CA ARG A 244 1.25 -27.01 -2.02
C ARG A 244 0.26 -26.90 -3.16
N GLY A 245 0.43 -27.79 -4.13
CA GLY A 245 -0.35 -27.77 -5.34
C GLY A 245 -1.20 -29.00 -5.58
N ILE A 246 -1.82 -29.00 -6.75
CA ILE A 246 -2.55 -30.13 -7.33
C ILE A 246 -1.58 -31.01 -8.15
N PRO A 247 -1.96 -32.25 -8.52
CA PRO A 247 -1.12 -33.13 -9.32
C PRO A 247 -0.54 -32.45 -10.58
N GLY A 248 0.79 -32.49 -10.74
CA GLY A 248 1.51 -31.84 -11.83
C GLY A 248 1.90 -30.38 -11.59
N LEU A 249 1.49 -29.76 -10.48
CA LEU A 249 1.84 -28.38 -10.08
C LEU A 249 2.24 -28.32 -8.58
N GLU A 250 2.89 -29.35 -8.07
CA GLU A 250 3.24 -29.48 -6.65
C GLU A 250 4.53 -28.73 -6.27
N THR A 251 5.33 -28.31 -7.25
CA THR A 251 6.64 -27.68 -7.04
C THR A 251 6.75 -26.35 -7.79
N ALA A 252 7.68 -25.49 -7.34
CA ALA A 252 7.93 -24.21 -8.01
C ALA A 252 8.36 -24.40 -9.47
N ASP A 253 9.26 -25.35 -9.74
CA ASP A 253 9.73 -25.68 -11.09
C ASP A 253 8.58 -26.13 -12.01
N ALA A 254 7.67 -26.97 -11.50
CA ALA A 254 6.51 -27.43 -12.27
C ALA A 254 5.57 -26.27 -12.63
N ILE A 255 5.37 -25.34 -11.69
CA ILE A 255 4.57 -24.13 -11.92
C ILE A 255 5.26 -23.19 -12.92
N GLU A 256 6.58 -23.01 -12.83
CA GLU A 256 7.33 -22.17 -13.78
C GLU A 256 7.24 -22.72 -15.20
N VAL A 257 7.43 -24.03 -15.39
CA VAL A 257 7.28 -24.70 -16.70
C VAL A 257 5.87 -24.50 -17.23
N TRP A 258 4.86 -24.67 -16.38
CA TRP A 258 3.48 -24.47 -16.77
C TRP A 258 3.18 -23.02 -17.18
N LEU A 259 3.67 -22.03 -16.43
CA LEU A 259 3.51 -20.61 -16.77
C LEU A 259 4.16 -20.29 -18.12
N CYS A 260 5.37 -20.81 -18.37
CA CYS A 260 6.05 -20.66 -19.66
C CYS A 260 5.24 -21.22 -20.82
N GLN A 261 4.56 -22.36 -20.62
CA GLN A 261 3.69 -22.96 -21.64
C GLN A 261 2.44 -22.10 -21.90
N GLN A 262 1.83 -21.53 -20.86
CA GLN A 262 0.66 -20.67 -21.00
C GLN A 262 0.99 -19.37 -21.73
N ILE A 263 2.16 -18.78 -21.48
CA ILE A 263 2.64 -17.57 -22.18
C ILE A 263 2.85 -17.85 -23.67
N ASN A 264 3.39 -19.02 -24.03
CA ASN A 264 3.65 -19.37 -25.43
C ASN A 264 2.39 -19.77 -26.23
N GLN A 265 1.23 -19.89 -25.56
CA GLN A 265 -0.06 -20.24 -26.18
C GLN A 265 -0.99 -19.03 -26.39
N GLN A 266 -0.59 -17.84 -25.93
CA GLN A 266 -1.30 -16.56 -26.11
C GLN A 266 -0.68 -15.75 -27.25
#